data_AF-A0A954H6J6-F1
#
_entry.id   AF-A0A954H6J6-F1
#
_cell.length_a   1.000
_cell.length_b   1.000
_cell.length_c   1.000
_cell.angle_alpha   90.00
_cell.angle_beta   90.00
_cell.angle_gamma   90.00
#
_symmetry.space_group_name_H-M   'P 1'
#
loop_
_entity.id
_entity.type
_entity.pdbx_description
1 polymer ?
#
loop_
_entity_poly.entity_id
_entity_poly.type
_entity_poly.pdbx_seq_one_letter_code
_entity_poly.pdbx_strand_id
1 'polypeptide(L)'
;MFAVEEELTAPNIVALSLMIAVILAGLWSWKRLIQNKKLLEDIKESLRYLPEFKKPMKAFVALICFLFWILIPDIYTLIWSQVNEVKLEKFNELPMTVKLWHMDAVFSLRLLFMGLILFGASWKKLIRLADCGFRFDQPLDQIKSGVYSFFLAMPLVLLVMVLTSPLRSQEKTHELIKVMQQDGNLSNNLLIGFSVIILAPLTEELLFRVCLQGAWQERNPSLAIVMTALLFAFIHGLPDAYPLIPLALILGTLYYYKKSYLACVVLHMVFNAFYYCLTLIMHAGESGAAIWPG
;
A
#
# COMPACT_ATOMS: atom_id res chain seq x y z
N MET A 1 -38.90 -13.24 17.44
CA MET A 1 -37.57 -13.11 18.08
C MET A 1 -36.92 -11.96 17.38
N PHE A 2 -37.08 -10.76 17.95
CA PHE A 2 -36.88 -9.49 17.26
C PHE A 2 -35.39 -9.24 17.04
N ALA A 3 -35.06 -8.83 15.82
CA ALA A 3 -33.77 -8.31 15.45
C ALA A 3 -33.39 -7.21 16.44
N VAL A 4 -32.22 -7.35 17.07
CA VAL A 4 -31.53 -6.20 17.66
C VAL A 4 -31.17 -5.34 16.46
N GLU A 5 -31.93 -4.27 16.23
CA GLU A 5 -31.44 -3.16 15.41
C GLU A 5 -30.15 -2.69 16.08
N GLU A 6 -28.99 -3.01 15.50
CA GLU A 6 -27.73 -2.38 15.91
C GLU A 6 -27.92 -0.87 15.72
N GLU A 7 -28.12 -0.15 16.83
CA GLU A 7 -28.18 1.31 16.82
C GLU A 7 -26.90 1.84 16.14
N LEU A 8 -27.08 2.63 15.07
CA LEU A 8 -25.96 3.29 14.41
C LEU A 8 -25.30 4.26 15.39
N THR A 9 -24.16 3.87 15.95
CA THR A 9 -23.36 4.75 16.79
C THR A 9 -22.84 5.96 15.99
N ALA A 10 -22.62 7.10 16.64
CA ALA A 10 -22.09 8.29 15.96
C ALA A 10 -20.79 8.01 15.17
N PRO A 11 -19.83 7.20 15.68
CA PRO A 11 -18.64 6.82 14.91
C PRO A 11 -18.95 5.96 13.68
N ASN A 12 -19.94 5.06 13.76
CA ASN A 12 -20.41 4.29 12.59
C ASN A 12 -21.02 5.21 11.53
N ILE A 13 -21.78 6.24 11.94
CA ILE A 13 -22.33 7.25 11.01
C ILE A 13 -21.21 8.05 10.34
N VAL A 14 -20.19 8.47 11.08
CA VAL A 14 -19.03 9.20 10.53
C VAL A 14 -18.26 8.32 9.54
N ALA A 15 -17.95 7.08 9.92
CA ALA A 15 -17.28 6.09 9.08
C ALA A 15 -18.03 5.87 7.76
N LEU A 16 -19.35 5.62 7.85
CA LEU A 16 -20.22 5.43 6.68
C LEU A 16 -20.26 6.69 5.80
N SER A 17 -20.38 7.88 6.40
CA SER A 17 -20.41 9.15 5.67
C SER A 17 -19.11 9.40 4.90
N LEU A 18 -17.96 9.10 5.49
CA LEU A 18 -16.66 9.18 4.83
C LEU A 18 -16.54 8.20 3.66
N MET A 19 -16.99 6.95 3.84
CA MET A 19 -17.02 5.97 2.76
C MET A 19 -17.90 6.43 1.60
N ILE A 20 -19.11 6.92 1.88
CA ILE A 20 -20.03 7.44 0.85
C ILE A 20 -19.39 8.63 0.12
N ALA A 21 -18.80 9.59 0.84
CA ALA A 21 -18.14 10.74 0.23
C ALA A 21 -17.00 10.32 -0.72
N VAL A 22 -16.17 9.35 -0.32
CA VAL A 22 -15.07 8.84 -1.15
C VAL A 22 -15.59 8.08 -2.37
N ILE A 23 -16.67 7.29 -2.23
CA ILE A 23 -17.32 6.62 -3.37
C ILE A 23 -17.84 7.67 -4.37
N LEU A 24 -18.57 8.68 -3.90
CA LEU A 24 -19.13 9.73 -4.75
C LEU A 24 -18.03 10.51 -5.48
N ALA A 25 -16.95 10.88 -4.77
CA ALA A 25 -15.78 11.51 -5.37
C ALA A 25 -15.09 10.61 -6.40
N GLY A 26 -15.02 9.30 -6.14
CA GLY A 26 -14.47 8.32 -7.07
C GLY A 26 -15.32 8.15 -8.34
N LEU A 27 -16.64 8.01 -8.20
CA LEU A 27 -17.58 7.94 -9.33
C LEU A 27 -17.53 9.22 -10.16
N TRP A 28 -17.45 10.38 -9.51
CA TRP A 28 -17.25 11.65 -10.20
C TRP A 28 -15.91 11.70 -10.97
N SER A 29 -14.83 11.18 -10.38
CA SER A 29 -13.51 11.10 -11.03
C SER A 29 -13.54 10.19 -12.26
N TRP A 30 -14.23 9.05 -12.19
CA TRP A 30 -14.47 8.19 -13.35
C TRP A 30 -15.30 8.88 -14.43
N LYS A 31 -16.41 9.53 -14.05
CA LYS A 31 -17.25 10.30 -14.98
C LYS A 31 -16.41 11.35 -15.71
N ARG A 32 -15.59 12.11 -14.97
CA ARG A 32 -14.68 13.12 -15.52
C ARG A 32 -13.65 12.52 -16.48
N LEU A 33 -13.04 11.39 -16.10
CA LEU A 33 -12.07 10.68 -16.94
C LEU A 33 -12.68 10.23 -18.27
N ILE A 34 -13.87 9.63 -18.22
CA ILE A 34 -14.60 9.12 -19.39
C ILE A 34 -15.07 10.26 -20.30
N GLN A 35 -15.52 11.37 -19.72
CA GLN A 35 -16.00 12.53 -20.48
C GLN A 35 -14.87 13.35 -21.12
N ASN A 36 -13.65 13.26 -20.59
CA ASN A 36 -12.49 13.95 -21.13
C ASN A 36 -11.87 13.16 -22.29
N LYS A 37 -12.46 13.29 -23.49
CA LYS A 37 -12.00 12.60 -24.71
C LYS A 37 -10.52 12.83 -25.01
N LYS A 38 -10.02 14.06 -24.78
CA LYS A 38 -8.60 14.39 -24.99
C LYS A 38 -7.70 13.58 -24.05
N LEU A 39 -8.01 13.56 -22.75
CA LEU A 39 -7.26 12.75 -21.79
C LEU A 39 -7.31 11.25 -22.14
N LEU A 40 -8.45 10.77 -22.62
CA LEU A 40 -8.61 9.37 -23.03
C LEU A 40 -7.78 9.04 -24.28
N GLU A 41 -7.70 9.98 -25.23
CA GLU A 41 -6.84 9.86 -26.42
C GLU A 41 -5.36 9.94 -26.04
N ASP A 42 -4.95 10.88 -25.18
CA ASP A 42 -3.57 10.99 -24.68
C ASP A 42 -3.13 9.69 -23.97
N ILE A 43 -4.02 9.06 -23.18
CA ILE A 43 -3.81 7.75 -22.55
C ILE A 43 -3.66 6.65 -23.61
N LYS A 44 -4.55 6.60 -24.61
CA LYS A 44 -4.47 5.61 -25.70
C LYS A 44 -3.23 5.78 -26.56
N GLU A 45 -2.79 7.01 -26.78
CA GLU A 45 -1.62 7.33 -27.58
C GLU A 45 -0.32 7.04 -26.82
N SER A 46 -0.27 7.34 -25.52
CA SER A 46 0.86 6.94 -24.66
C SER A 46 0.99 5.42 -24.46
N LEU A 47 -0.06 4.63 -24.68
CA LEU A 47 0.05 3.18 -24.84
C LEU A 47 0.77 2.76 -26.12
N ARG A 48 0.70 3.58 -27.18
CA ARG A 48 1.32 3.29 -28.48
C ARG A 48 2.76 3.77 -28.56
N TYR A 49 3.09 4.85 -27.85
CA TYR A 49 4.44 5.41 -27.76
C TYR A 49 4.99 5.25 -26.34
N LEU A 50 5.64 4.10 -26.11
CA LEU A 50 6.49 3.91 -24.93
C LEU A 50 7.62 4.95 -24.96
N PRO A 51 7.78 5.81 -23.93
CA PRO A 51 8.87 6.77 -23.95
C PRO A 51 10.19 6.02 -23.88
N GLU A 52 11.11 6.37 -24.78
CA GLU A 52 12.40 5.71 -24.95
C GLU A 52 13.17 5.71 -23.62
N PHE A 53 13.32 4.53 -23.02
CA PHE A 53 14.11 4.37 -21.81
C PHE A 53 15.59 4.31 -22.21
N LYS A 54 16.40 5.20 -21.67
CA LYS A 54 17.84 5.18 -21.98
C LYS A 54 18.53 4.04 -21.24
N LYS A 55 18.23 3.90 -19.94
CA LYS A 55 18.76 2.87 -19.03
C LYS A 55 17.68 2.46 -18.03
N PRO A 56 16.70 1.63 -18.44
CA PRO A 56 15.64 1.12 -17.58
C PRO A 56 16.17 0.22 -16.47
N MET A 57 15.27 -0.19 -15.58
CA MET A 57 15.53 -1.22 -14.58
C MET A 57 16.02 -2.52 -15.25
N LYS A 58 17.13 -3.06 -14.74
CA LYS A 58 17.66 -4.35 -15.19
C LYS A 58 17.09 -5.48 -14.33
N ALA A 59 16.71 -6.59 -14.96
CA ALA A 59 16.10 -7.72 -14.27
C ALA A 59 16.96 -8.27 -13.12
N PHE A 60 18.29 -8.35 -13.28
CA PHE A 60 19.17 -8.81 -12.19
C PHE A 60 19.24 -7.81 -11.03
N VAL A 61 19.15 -6.50 -11.27
CA VAL A 61 19.11 -5.49 -10.19
C VAL A 61 17.82 -5.62 -9.42
N ALA A 62 16.69 -5.77 -10.12
CA ALA A 62 15.39 -6.02 -9.50
C ALA A 62 15.38 -7.33 -8.69
N LEU A 63 16.00 -8.40 -9.21
CA LEU A 63 16.15 -9.67 -8.51
C LEU A 63 16.95 -9.50 -7.21
N ILE A 64 18.06 -8.76 -7.23
CA ILE A 64 18.83 -8.47 -6.00
C ILE A 64 17.96 -7.70 -4.99
N CYS A 65 17.24 -6.66 -5.41
CA CYS A 65 16.31 -5.94 -4.53
C CYS A 65 15.25 -6.89 -3.92
N PHE A 66 14.66 -7.77 -4.73
CA PHE A 66 13.67 -8.75 -4.28
C PHE A 66 14.24 -9.75 -3.26
N LEU A 67 15.44 -10.30 -3.52
CA LEU A 67 16.11 -11.20 -2.58
C LEU A 67 16.40 -10.51 -1.24
N PHE A 68 16.93 -9.29 -1.26
CA PHE A 68 17.13 -8.52 -0.02
C PHE A 68 15.83 -8.22 0.70
N TRP A 69 14.75 -7.90 -0.03
CA TRP A 69 13.45 -7.66 0.57
C TRP A 69 12.91 -8.90 1.32
N ILE A 70 13.14 -10.10 0.80
CA ILE A 70 12.80 -11.38 1.46
C ILE A 70 13.73 -11.65 2.65
N LEU A 71 15.05 -11.48 2.48
CA LEU A 71 16.03 -11.95 3.46
C LEU A 71 16.22 -11.01 4.67
N ILE A 72 16.01 -9.70 4.50
CA ILE A 72 16.25 -8.70 5.56
C ILE A 72 15.47 -8.99 6.85
N PRO A 73 14.16 -9.30 6.84
CA PRO A 73 13.42 -9.61 8.07
C PRO A 73 14.06 -10.74 8.87
N ASP A 74 14.41 -11.85 8.22
CA ASP A 74 14.95 -13.03 8.91
C ASP A 74 16.36 -12.76 9.45
N ILE A 75 17.22 -12.11 8.65
CA ILE A 75 18.58 -11.73 9.05
C ILE A 75 18.53 -10.74 10.21
N TYR A 76 17.70 -9.69 10.10
CA TYR A 76 17.55 -8.70 11.15
C TYR A 76 16.99 -9.31 12.42
N THR A 77 15.97 -10.17 12.32
CA THR A 77 15.36 -10.83 13.49
C THR A 77 16.34 -11.75 14.19
N LEU A 78 17.15 -12.50 13.43
CA LEU A 78 18.21 -13.32 13.99
C LEU A 78 19.25 -12.47 14.75
N ILE A 79 19.77 -11.41 14.14
CA ILE A 79 20.76 -10.53 14.78
C ILE A 79 20.16 -9.85 16.01
N TRP A 80 18.96 -9.29 15.90
CA TRP A 80 18.25 -8.64 16.98
C TRP A 80 18.03 -9.59 18.15
N SER A 81 17.65 -10.84 17.89
CA SER A 81 17.44 -11.87 18.92
C SER A 81 18.71 -12.19 19.70
N GLN A 82 19.86 -12.24 19.02
CA GLN A 82 21.17 -12.49 19.65
C GLN A 82 21.60 -11.30 20.51
N VAL A 83 21.46 -10.08 19.98
CA VAL A 83 21.87 -8.84 20.67
C VAL A 83 21.03 -8.59 21.92
N ASN A 84 19.73 -8.90 21.87
CA ASN A 84 18.81 -8.69 22.99
C ASN A 84 18.63 -9.93 23.89
N GLU A 85 19.36 -11.02 23.62
CA GLU A 85 19.28 -12.29 24.36
C GLU A 85 17.85 -12.87 24.44
N VAL A 86 17.03 -12.63 23.41
CA VAL A 86 15.65 -13.13 23.31
C VAL A 86 15.62 -14.36 22.42
N LYS A 87 15.07 -15.48 22.91
CA LYS A 87 14.83 -16.66 22.06
C LYS A 87 13.73 -16.36 21.03
N LEU A 88 13.96 -16.73 19.77
CA LEU A 88 13.03 -16.49 18.66
C LEU A 88 11.60 -17.00 18.93
N GLU A 89 11.48 -18.16 19.59
CA GLU A 89 10.18 -18.75 19.97
C GLU A 89 9.35 -17.87 20.92
N LYS A 90 10.01 -17.00 21.70
CA LYS A 90 9.37 -16.07 22.64
C LYS A 90 9.07 -14.70 22.04
N PHE A 91 9.37 -14.46 20.76
CA PHE A 91 9.19 -13.16 20.13
C PHE A 91 7.72 -12.67 20.23
N ASN A 92 6.76 -13.58 20.04
CA ASN A 92 5.34 -13.24 20.09
C ASN A 92 4.86 -12.82 21.49
N GLU A 93 5.56 -13.25 22.54
CA GLU A 93 5.30 -12.93 23.95
C GLU A 93 5.83 -11.55 24.34
N LEU A 94 6.64 -10.90 23.49
CA LEU A 94 7.20 -9.58 23.77
C LEU A 94 6.12 -8.48 23.83
N PRO A 95 6.37 -7.39 24.59
CA PRO A 95 5.49 -6.23 24.60
C PRO A 95 5.21 -5.71 23.20
N MET A 96 3.97 -5.28 22.94
CA MET A 96 3.55 -4.80 21.63
C MET A 96 4.48 -3.72 21.07
N THR A 97 4.86 -2.75 21.90
CA THR A 97 5.75 -1.65 21.51
C THR A 97 7.09 -2.15 20.95
N VAL A 98 7.67 -3.22 21.52
CA VAL A 98 8.92 -3.81 21.01
C VAL A 98 8.70 -4.43 19.63
N LYS A 99 7.59 -5.16 19.44
CA LYS A 99 7.23 -5.76 18.14
C LYS A 99 7.02 -4.70 17.06
N LEU A 100 6.43 -3.55 17.41
CA LEU A 100 6.22 -2.42 16.49
C LEU A 100 7.55 -1.76 16.09
N TRP A 101 8.44 -1.49 17.04
CA TRP A 101 9.78 -0.98 16.73
C TRP A 101 10.58 -1.94 15.85
N HIS A 102 10.46 -3.25 16.12
CA HIS A 102 11.07 -4.29 15.30
C HIS A 102 10.55 -4.26 13.86
N MET A 103 9.23 -4.15 13.68
CA MET A 103 8.58 -4.04 12.37
C MET A 103 9.06 -2.79 11.61
N ASP A 104 9.08 -1.63 12.27
CA ASP A 104 9.55 -0.38 11.66
C ASP A 104 11.03 -0.44 11.25
N ALA A 105 11.86 -1.09 12.07
CA ALA A 105 13.25 -1.33 11.73
C ALA A 105 13.39 -2.23 10.50
N VAL A 106 12.60 -3.31 10.40
CA VAL A 106 12.60 -4.18 9.22
C VAL A 106 12.23 -3.40 7.95
N PHE A 107 11.16 -2.60 7.97
CA PHE A 107 10.78 -1.79 6.82
C PHE A 107 11.86 -0.77 6.45
N SER A 108 12.41 -0.08 7.46
CA SER A 108 13.46 0.93 7.26
C SER A 108 14.72 0.31 6.64
N LEU A 109 15.12 -0.88 7.10
CA LEU A 109 16.26 -1.61 6.53
C LEU A 109 15.98 -2.06 5.10
N ARG A 110 14.79 -2.59 4.80
CA ARG A 110 14.39 -2.95 3.42
C ARG A 110 14.51 -1.75 2.49
N LEU A 111 13.96 -0.60 2.89
CA LEU A 111 14.03 0.63 2.11
C LEU A 111 15.48 1.10 1.91
N LEU A 112 16.28 1.10 2.98
CA LEU A 112 17.69 1.50 2.94
C LEU A 112 18.50 0.62 1.98
N PHE A 113 18.45 -0.71 2.15
CA PHE A 113 19.26 -1.62 1.32
C PHE A 113 18.85 -1.58 -0.15
N MET A 114 17.54 -1.55 -0.46
CA MET A 114 17.08 -1.36 -1.84
C MET A 114 17.54 -0.01 -2.40
N GLY A 115 17.45 1.06 -1.62
CA GLY A 115 17.97 2.38 -1.99
C GLY A 115 19.47 2.36 -2.32
N LEU A 116 20.28 1.70 -1.49
CA LEU A 116 21.72 1.53 -1.71
C LEU A 116 22.02 0.70 -2.97
N ILE A 117 21.28 -0.38 -3.20
CA ILE A 117 21.41 -1.21 -4.42
C ILE A 117 21.12 -0.36 -5.67
N LEU A 118 20.03 0.39 -5.66
CA LEU A 118 19.63 1.25 -6.79
C LEU A 118 20.62 2.39 -7.01
N PHE A 119 21.10 3.03 -5.95
CA PHE A 119 22.13 4.05 -6.02
C PHE A 119 23.43 3.48 -6.59
N GLY A 120 23.90 2.34 -6.09
CA GLY A 120 25.08 1.64 -6.60
C GLY A 120 24.94 1.24 -8.07
N ALA A 121 23.78 0.72 -8.47
CA ALA A 121 23.49 0.37 -9.86
C ALA A 121 23.47 1.61 -10.77
N SER A 122 22.91 2.73 -10.30
CA SER A 122 22.93 4.01 -11.01
C SER A 122 24.36 4.57 -11.13
N TRP A 123 25.15 4.51 -10.06
CA TRP A 123 26.55 4.93 -10.04
C TRP A 123 27.41 4.13 -11.03
N LYS A 124 27.18 2.82 -11.11
CA LYS A 124 27.78 1.91 -12.10
C LYS A 124 27.17 2.07 -13.50
N LYS A 125 26.25 3.02 -13.71
CA LYS A 125 25.58 3.31 -14.98
C LYS A 125 24.82 2.11 -15.57
N LEU A 126 24.36 1.18 -14.72
CA LEU A 126 23.56 0.01 -15.12
C LEU A 126 22.10 0.38 -15.34
N ILE A 127 21.59 1.28 -14.51
CA ILE A 127 20.26 1.87 -14.57
C ILE A 127 20.37 3.40 -14.52
N ARG A 128 19.29 4.10 -14.83
CA ARG A 128 19.13 5.54 -14.57
C ARG A 128 17.92 5.73 -13.66
N LEU A 129 18.12 6.39 -12.51
CA LEU A 129 17.04 6.60 -11.54
C LEU A 129 15.82 7.33 -12.15
N ALA A 130 16.04 8.30 -13.04
CA ALA A 130 14.95 8.97 -13.75
C ALA A 130 14.11 8.00 -14.63
N ASP A 131 14.75 7.01 -15.26
CA ASP A 131 14.08 5.99 -16.07
C ASP A 131 13.40 4.92 -15.19
N CYS A 132 13.77 4.87 -13.89
CA CYS A 132 13.17 4.06 -12.83
C CYS A 132 12.11 4.83 -12.02
N GLY A 133 11.66 5.99 -12.52
CA GLY A 133 10.55 6.76 -11.94
C GLY A 133 10.92 7.73 -10.80
N PHE A 134 12.21 7.91 -10.50
CA PHE A 134 12.67 8.96 -9.58
C PHE A 134 12.73 10.30 -10.30
N ARG A 135 11.61 11.01 -10.26
CA ARG A 135 11.40 12.31 -10.91
C ARG A 135 11.41 13.44 -9.89
N PHE A 136 12.26 14.44 -10.11
CA PHE A 136 12.33 15.66 -9.30
C PHE A 136 11.57 16.83 -9.94
N ASP A 137 11.04 16.63 -11.15
CA ASP A 137 10.26 17.63 -11.86
C ASP A 137 8.77 17.55 -11.49
N GLN A 138 8.12 18.71 -11.43
CA GLN A 138 6.67 18.83 -11.21
C GLN A 138 6.13 18.01 -10.02
N PRO A 139 6.70 18.12 -8.79
CA PRO A 139 6.30 17.31 -7.65
C PRO A 139 4.80 17.45 -7.32
N LEU A 140 4.23 18.64 -7.52
CA LEU A 140 2.81 18.87 -7.32
C LEU A 140 1.93 18.09 -8.31
N ASP A 141 2.35 17.90 -9.57
CA ASP A 141 1.62 17.05 -10.52
C ASP A 141 1.66 15.58 -10.09
N GLN A 142 2.82 15.13 -9.60
CA GLN A 142 2.99 13.76 -9.10
C GLN A 142 2.07 13.50 -7.90
N ILE A 143 2.03 14.43 -6.94
CA ILE A 143 1.12 14.36 -5.78
C ILE A 143 -0.35 14.37 -6.22
N LYS A 144 -0.74 15.33 -7.08
CA LYS A 144 -2.12 15.41 -7.60
C LYS A 144 -2.53 14.15 -8.34
N SER A 145 -1.62 13.56 -9.11
CA SER A 145 -1.87 12.32 -9.85
C SER A 145 -2.08 11.13 -8.91
N GLY A 146 -1.31 11.04 -7.83
CA GLY A 146 -1.49 10.03 -6.79
C GLY A 146 -2.85 10.16 -6.09
N VAL A 147 -3.20 11.36 -5.62
CA VAL A 147 -4.50 11.64 -4.97
C VAL A 147 -5.68 11.38 -5.91
N TYR A 148 -5.59 11.82 -7.16
CA TYR A 148 -6.65 11.57 -8.15
C TYR A 148 -6.84 10.07 -8.42
N SER A 149 -5.74 9.33 -8.50
CA SER A 149 -5.77 7.88 -8.73
C SER A 149 -6.31 7.10 -7.54
N PHE A 150 -6.15 7.60 -6.30
CA PHE A 150 -6.83 7.06 -5.13
C PHE A 150 -8.35 7.11 -5.33
N PHE A 151 -8.92 8.24 -5.73
CA PHE A 151 -10.36 8.35 -5.99
C PHE A 151 -10.80 7.42 -7.14
N LEU A 152 -10.00 7.24 -8.19
CA LEU A 152 -10.30 6.26 -9.24
C LEU A 152 -10.31 4.82 -8.69
N ALA A 153 -9.44 4.49 -7.75
CA ALA A 153 -9.36 3.14 -7.19
C ALA A 153 -10.52 2.79 -6.28
N MET A 154 -10.98 3.74 -5.47
CA MET A 154 -11.91 3.44 -4.37
C MET A 154 -13.23 2.77 -4.79
N PRO A 155 -13.95 3.19 -5.85
CA PRO A 155 -15.16 2.49 -6.27
C PRO A 155 -14.93 1.02 -6.64
N LEU A 156 -13.81 0.71 -7.30
CA LEU A 156 -13.47 -0.66 -7.69
C LEU A 156 -13.04 -1.50 -6.49
N VAL A 157 -12.21 -0.93 -5.61
CA VAL A 157 -11.78 -1.60 -4.37
C VAL A 157 -13.01 -1.94 -3.51
N LEU A 158 -13.90 -0.97 -3.30
CA LEU A 158 -15.08 -1.16 -2.47
C LEU A 158 -16.08 -2.13 -3.10
N LEU A 159 -16.26 -2.08 -4.42
CA LEU A 159 -17.07 -3.07 -5.13
C LEU A 159 -16.54 -4.48 -4.89
N VAL A 160 -15.24 -4.71 -5.11
CA VAL A 160 -14.64 -6.03 -4.89
C VAL A 160 -14.69 -6.42 -3.41
N MET A 161 -14.49 -5.47 -2.49
CA MET A 161 -14.62 -5.70 -1.05
C MET A 161 -16.02 -6.18 -0.65
N VAL A 162 -17.07 -5.56 -1.20
CA VAL A 162 -18.47 -5.97 -0.98
C VAL A 162 -18.75 -7.34 -1.59
N LEU A 163 -18.32 -7.58 -2.84
CA LEU A 163 -18.52 -8.86 -3.52
C LEU A 163 -17.81 -10.03 -2.83
N THR A 164 -16.69 -9.75 -2.16
CA THR A 164 -15.87 -10.75 -1.47
C THR A 164 -16.15 -10.82 0.02
N SER A 165 -17.07 -9.99 0.54
CA SER A 165 -17.45 -10.02 1.96
C SER A 165 -17.98 -11.38 2.44
N PRO A 166 -18.71 -12.19 1.65
CA PRO A 166 -19.15 -13.52 2.10
C PRO A 166 -17.99 -14.51 2.30
N LEU A 167 -16.82 -14.23 1.70
CA LEU A 167 -15.62 -15.06 1.84
C LEU A 167 -14.83 -14.74 3.13
N ARG A 168 -15.22 -13.68 3.86
CA ARG A 168 -14.56 -13.24 5.08
C ARG A 168 -15.21 -13.88 6.30
N SER A 169 -14.46 -14.67 7.05
CA SER A 169 -14.86 -15.20 8.36
C SER A 169 -14.55 -14.19 9.47
N GLN A 170 -15.47 -13.99 10.42
CA GLN A 170 -15.28 -13.05 11.54
C GLN A 170 -13.98 -13.29 12.34
N GLU A 171 -13.52 -14.54 12.51
CA GLU A 171 -12.28 -14.86 13.25
C GLU A 171 -10.98 -14.32 12.64
N LYS A 172 -10.93 -14.17 11.31
CA LYS A 172 -9.77 -13.66 10.56
C LYS A 172 -9.77 -12.14 10.41
N THR A 173 -10.78 -11.48 10.95
CA THR A 173 -11.00 -10.06 10.75
C THR A 173 -10.09 -9.32 11.74
N HIS A 174 -8.87 -9.05 11.24
CA HIS A 174 -7.88 -8.06 11.66
C HIS A 174 -7.03 -8.35 12.90
N GLU A 175 -5.82 -8.90 12.66
CA GLU A 175 -4.69 -8.77 13.61
C GLU A 175 -4.44 -7.31 13.99
N LEU A 176 -4.60 -6.37 13.04
CA LEU A 176 -4.48 -4.93 13.30
C LEU A 176 -5.52 -4.41 14.30
N ILE A 177 -6.79 -4.81 14.17
CA ILE A 177 -7.85 -4.43 15.12
C ILE A 177 -7.60 -5.12 16.45
N LYS A 178 -7.18 -6.40 16.48
CA LYS A 178 -6.78 -7.09 17.72
C LYS A 178 -5.64 -6.36 18.43
N VAL A 179 -4.63 -5.89 17.68
CA VAL A 179 -3.52 -5.08 18.20
C VAL A 179 -4.03 -3.76 18.79
N MET A 180 -4.97 -3.09 18.12
CA MET A 180 -5.56 -1.83 18.60
C MET A 180 -6.50 -2.04 19.79
N GLN A 181 -7.22 -3.16 19.86
CA GLN A 181 -8.17 -3.49 20.92
C GLN A 181 -7.47 -3.97 22.22
N GLN A 182 -6.35 -4.69 22.13
CA GLN A 182 -5.71 -5.28 23.32
C GLN A 182 -4.67 -4.37 23.99
N ASP A 183 -3.93 -3.56 23.22
CA ASP A 183 -2.80 -2.75 23.73
C ASP A 183 -2.72 -1.33 23.10
N GLY A 184 -3.83 -0.80 22.60
CA GLY A 184 -3.92 0.45 21.84
C GLY A 184 -3.72 1.72 22.67
N ASN A 185 -2.48 2.02 23.07
CA ASN A 185 -2.12 3.35 23.55
C ASN A 185 -1.75 4.29 22.38
N LEU A 186 -1.76 5.61 22.62
CA LEU A 186 -1.46 6.61 21.60
C LEU A 186 -0.11 6.36 20.91
N SER A 187 0.92 5.96 21.65
CA SER A 187 2.25 5.69 21.10
C SER A 187 2.24 4.52 20.12
N ASN A 188 1.57 3.41 20.46
CA ASN A 188 1.45 2.25 19.60
C ASN A 188 0.67 2.57 18.33
N ASN A 189 -0.42 3.34 18.45
CA ASN A 189 -1.19 3.81 17.28
C ASN A 189 -0.38 4.74 16.38
N LEU A 190 0.50 5.58 16.93
CA LEU A 190 1.39 6.41 16.13
C LEU A 190 2.45 5.59 15.40
N LEU A 191 3.02 4.58 16.06
CA LEU A 191 3.97 3.65 15.43
C LEU A 191 3.31 2.87 14.30
N ILE A 192 2.17 2.23 14.56
CA ILE A 192 1.40 1.48 13.54
C ILE A 192 1.06 2.39 12.35
N GLY A 193 0.58 3.61 12.62
CA GLY A 193 0.27 4.59 11.59
C GLY A 193 1.50 4.96 10.76
N PHE A 194 2.66 5.16 11.40
CA PHE A 194 3.92 5.41 10.71
C PHE A 194 4.33 4.24 9.80
N SER A 195 4.23 2.99 10.29
CA SER A 195 4.55 1.80 9.50
C SER A 195 3.63 1.68 8.28
N VAL A 196 2.32 1.71 8.52
CA VAL A 196 1.30 1.39 7.51
C VAL A 196 1.12 2.53 6.51
N ILE A 197 1.15 3.79 6.96
CA ILE A 197 0.90 4.95 6.09
C ILE A 197 2.18 5.40 5.37
N ILE A 198 3.36 5.20 5.96
CA ILE A 198 4.60 5.76 5.40
C ILE A 198 5.57 4.66 4.96
N LEU A 199 6.05 3.83 5.89
CA LEU A 199 7.12 2.89 5.60
C LEU A 199 6.72 1.79 4.61
N ALA A 200 5.51 1.23 4.75
CA ALA A 200 5.00 0.19 3.87
C ALA A 200 4.84 0.71 2.43
N PRO A 201 4.09 1.81 2.14
CA PRO A 201 4.01 2.38 0.80
C PRO A 201 5.36 2.72 0.16
N LEU A 202 6.31 3.28 0.92
CA LEU A 202 7.66 3.55 0.41
C LEU A 202 8.36 2.24 0.00
N THR A 203 8.33 1.24 0.86
CA THR A 203 9.04 -0.03 0.63
C THR A 203 8.40 -0.83 -0.49
N GLU A 204 7.07 -0.92 -0.49
CA GLU A 204 6.31 -1.75 -1.42
C GLU A 204 6.30 -1.14 -2.82
N GLU A 205 6.04 0.16 -2.99
CA GLU A 205 6.06 0.74 -4.34
C GLU A 205 7.47 0.74 -4.94
N LEU A 206 8.52 0.80 -4.11
CA LEU A 206 9.91 0.66 -4.56
C LEU A 206 10.18 -0.77 -5.08
N LEU A 207 9.69 -1.80 -4.39
CA LEU A 207 9.85 -3.16 -4.85
C LEU A 207 8.95 -3.43 -6.06
N PHE A 208 7.64 -3.23 -5.94
CA PHE A 208 6.67 -3.69 -6.92
C PHE A 208 6.70 -2.83 -8.19
N ARG A 209 6.72 -1.49 -8.10
CA ARG A 209 6.70 -0.64 -9.30
C ARG A 209 8.08 -0.46 -9.89
N VAL A 210 9.01 0.01 -9.06
CA VAL A 210 10.33 0.41 -9.56
C VAL A 210 11.15 -0.81 -9.95
N CYS A 211 11.21 -1.84 -9.09
CA CYS A 211 12.00 -3.02 -9.37
C CYS A 211 11.25 -4.04 -10.24
N LEU A 212 10.17 -4.64 -9.72
CA LEU A 212 9.51 -5.78 -10.36
C LEU A 212 8.83 -5.39 -11.66
N GLN A 213 7.88 -4.45 -11.67
CA GLN A 213 7.24 -3.98 -12.91
C GLN A 213 8.26 -3.34 -13.85
N GLY A 214 9.14 -2.48 -13.31
CA GLY A 214 10.19 -1.81 -14.08
C GLY A 214 11.10 -2.75 -14.87
N ALA A 215 11.42 -3.93 -14.33
CA ALA A 215 12.35 -4.88 -14.94
C ALA A 215 11.89 -5.48 -16.28
N TRP A 216 10.60 -5.40 -16.61
CA TRP A 216 10.06 -6.05 -17.81
C TRP A 216 8.90 -5.31 -18.48
N GLN A 217 8.47 -4.17 -17.94
CA GLN A 217 7.44 -3.35 -18.59
C GLN A 217 7.82 -2.89 -20.00
N GLU A 218 9.11 -2.83 -20.35
CA GLU A 218 9.53 -2.50 -21.73
C GLU A 218 9.19 -3.59 -22.74
N ARG A 219 9.15 -4.85 -22.28
CA ARG A 219 8.87 -6.00 -23.16
C ARG A 219 7.37 -6.16 -23.34
N ASN A 220 6.62 -6.05 -22.25
CA ASN A 220 5.16 -6.18 -22.26
C ASN A 220 4.56 -5.40 -21.09
N PRO A 221 4.13 -4.14 -21.31
CA PRO A 221 3.56 -3.29 -20.27
C PRO A 221 2.36 -3.91 -19.56
N SER A 222 1.41 -4.44 -20.34
CA SER A 222 0.15 -4.97 -19.82
C SER A 222 0.40 -6.18 -18.93
N LEU A 223 1.25 -7.11 -19.38
CA LEU A 223 1.62 -8.27 -18.59
C LEU A 223 2.40 -7.84 -17.33
N ALA A 224 3.28 -6.85 -17.45
CA ALA A 224 4.04 -6.29 -16.33
C ALA A 224 3.14 -5.72 -15.23
N ILE A 225 2.14 -4.95 -15.61
CA ILE A 225 1.15 -4.40 -14.70
C ILE A 225 0.35 -5.53 -14.05
N VAL A 226 -0.23 -6.44 -14.85
CA VAL A 226 -1.13 -7.49 -14.35
C VAL A 226 -0.40 -8.43 -13.39
N MET A 227 0.74 -9.01 -13.78
CA MET A 227 1.43 -9.99 -12.95
C MET A 227 2.00 -9.37 -11.68
N THR A 228 2.50 -8.13 -11.74
CA THR A 228 2.98 -7.42 -10.55
C THR A 228 1.80 -7.07 -9.62
N ALA A 229 0.64 -6.69 -10.17
CA ALA A 229 -0.55 -6.41 -9.39
C ALA A 229 -1.10 -7.66 -8.69
N LEU A 230 -1.12 -8.80 -9.38
CA LEU A 230 -1.51 -10.07 -8.78
C LEU A 230 -0.52 -10.48 -7.69
N LEU A 231 0.79 -10.42 -7.95
CA LEU A 231 1.79 -10.75 -6.93
C LEU A 231 1.64 -9.85 -5.69
N PHE A 232 1.52 -8.54 -5.89
CA PHE A 232 1.27 -7.58 -4.80
C PHE A 232 0.03 -7.97 -3.98
N ALA A 233 -1.09 -8.26 -4.63
CA ALA A 233 -2.31 -8.62 -3.93
C ALA A 233 -2.18 -9.94 -3.16
N PHE A 234 -1.66 -11.00 -3.80
CA PHE A 234 -1.64 -12.34 -3.19
C PHE A 234 -0.63 -12.51 -2.06
N ILE A 235 0.43 -11.69 -1.98
CA ILE A 235 1.33 -11.73 -0.80
C ILE A 235 0.64 -11.28 0.49
N HIS A 236 -0.48 -10.54 0.39
CA HIS A 236 -1.29 -10.13 1.54
C HIS A 236 -2.24 -11.24 2.02
N GLY A 237 -2.28 -12.38 1.33
CA GLY A 237 -3.11 -13.53 1.71
C GLY A 237 -4.58 -13.39 1.33
N LEU A 238 -5.30 -14.52 1.36
CA LEU A 238 -6.73 -14.58 1.07
C LEU A 238 -7.57 -14.54 2.35
N PRO A 239 -8.69 -13.79 2.38
CA PRO A 239 -9.34 -13.12 1.23
C PRO A 239 -8.92 -11.67 0.95
N ASP A 240 -7.95 -11.10 1.70
CA ASP A 240 -7.60 -9.68 1.59
C ASP A 240 -6.93 -9.29 0.28
N ALA A 241 -6.34 -10.25 -0.44
CA ALA A 241 -5.83 -10.04 -1.79
C ALA A 241 -6.90 -9.49 -2.75
N TYR A 242 -8.16 -9.93 -2.66
CA TYR A 242 -9.17 -9.58 -3.68
C TYR A 242 -9.38 -8.07 -3.84
N PRO A 243 -9.71 -7.30 -2.79
CA PRO A 243 -9.87 -5.84 -2.93
C PRO A 243 -8.56 -5.12 -3.25
N LEU A 244 -7.40 -5.73 -3.03
CA LEU A 244 -6.09 -5.15 -3.39
C LEU A 244 -5.76 -5.28 -4.88
N ILE A 245 -6.36 -6.24 -5.61
CA ILE A 245 -6.15 -6.38 -7.06
C ILE A 245 -6.48 -5.09 -7.83
N PRO A 246 -7.68 -4.48 -7.72
CA PRO A 246 -7.99 -3.24 -8.45
C PRO A 246 -7.08 -2.07 -8.04
N LEU A 247 -6.70 -1.98 -6.76
CA LEU A 247 -5.74 -0.98 -6.28
C LEU A 247 -4.38 -1.17 -6.97
N ALA A 248 -3.85 -2.38 -6.96
CA ALA A 248 -2.54 -2.71 -7.51
C ALA A 248 -2.48 -2.54 -9.04
N LEU A 249 -3.59 -2.81 -9.73
CA LEU A 249 -3.73 -2.53 -11.16
C LEU A 249 -3.67 -1.02 -11.45
N ILE A 250 -4.35 -0.20 -10.64
CA ILE A 250 -4.31 1.26 -10.80
C ILE A 250 -2.94 1.82 -10.46
N LEU A 251 -2.29 1.34 -9.40
CA LEU A 251 -0.90 1.71 -9.07
C LEU A 251 0.06 1.36 -10.21
N GLY A 252 -0.05 0.15 -10.77
CA GLY A 252 0.79 -0.26 -11.90
C GLY A 252 0.54 0.58 -13.16
N THR A 253 -0.72 0.89 -13.42
CA THR A 253 -1.13 1.77 -14.54
C THR A 253 -0.64 3.20 -14.35
N LEU A 254 -0.76 3.74 -13.13
CA LEU A 254 -0.26 5.05 -12.76
C LEU A 254 1.26 5.13 -12.95
N TYR A 255 2.00 4.14 -12.47
CA TYR A 255 3.44 4.07 -12.64
C TYR A 255 3.84 4.04 -14.12
N TYR A 256 3.11 3.27 -14.93
CA TYR A 256 3.38 3.15 -16.36
C TYR A 256 3.24 4.50 -17.09
N TYR A 257 2.13 5.22 -16.88
CA TYR A 257 1.88 6.49 -17.57
C TYR A 257 2.65 7.67 -16.99
N LYS A 258 2.74 7.77 -15.66
CA LYS A 258 3.40 8.91 -14.99
C LYS A 258 4.89 8.71 -14.80
N LYS A 259 5.41 7.48 -14.92
CA LYS A 259 6.81 7.12 -14.61
C LYS A 259 7.27 7.80 -13.33
N SER A 260 6.48 7.65 -12.27
CA SER A 260 6.67 8.38 -11.02
C SER A 260 6.49 7.44 -9.84
N TYR A 261 7.60 7.24 -9.10
CA TYR A 261 7.60 6.55 -7.82
C TYR A 261 6.77 7.33 -6.79
N LEU A 262 6.95 8.66 -6.73
CA LEU A 262 6.23 9.53 -5.79
C LEU A 262 4.71 9.47 -5.98
N ALA A 263 4.21 9.46 -7.23
CA ALA A 263 2.77 9.40 -7.47
C ALA A 263 2.15 8.09 -6.96
N CYS A 264 2.86 6.96 -7.12
CA CYS A 264 2.42 5.66 -6.64
C CYS A 264 2.45 5.60 -5.10
N VAL A 265 3.55 6.09 -4.50
CA VAL A 265 3.67 6.23 -3.05
C VAL A 265 2.51 7.07 -2.51
N VAL A 266 2.24 8.26 -3.07
CA VAL A 266 1.15 9.12 -2.60
C VAL A 266 -0.21 8.44 -2.72
N LEU A 267 -0.51 7.76 -3.83
CA LEU A 267 -1.76 7.00 -3.96
C LEU A 267 -1.88 6.00 -2.81
N HIS A 268 -0.85 5.18 -2.60
CA HIS A 268 -0.84 4.13 -1.61
C HIS A 268 -0.88 4.68 -0.16
N MET A 269 -0.14 5.75 0.14
CA MET A 269 -0.20 6.44 1.43
C MET A 269 -1.61 6.95 1.73
N VAL A 270 -2.28 7.59 0.75
CA VAL A 270 -3.66 8.09 0.94
C VAL A 270 -4.64 6.94 1.13
N PHE A 271 -4.46 5.84 0.40
CA PHE A 271 -5.25 4.61 0.56
C PHE A 271 -5.10 4.04 1.98
N ASN A 272 -3.87 3.84 2.44
CA ASN A 272 -3.59 3.30 3.76
C ASN A 272 -4.06 4.25 4.88
N ALA A 273 -3.85 5.56 4.72
CA ALA A 273 -4.33 6.56 5.67
C ALA A 273 -5.86 6.54 5.79
N PHE A 274 -6.58 6.41 4.67
CA PHE A 274 -8.04 6.34 4.67
C PHE A 274 -8.54 5.15 5.50
N TYR A 275 -8.06 3.93 5.22
CA TYR A 275 -8.48 2.74 5.96
C TYR A 275 -7.99 2.72 7.41
N TYR A 276 -6.81 3.27 7.67
CA TYR A 276 -6.29 3.39 9.03
C TYR A 276 -7.14 4.34 9.88
N CYS A 277 -7.47 5.53 9.35
CA CYS A 277 -8.37 6.46 10.02
C CYS A 277 -9.77 5.89 10.20
N LEU A 278 -10.30 5.15 9.21
CA LEU A 278 -11.59 4.48 9.33
C LEU A 278 -11.58 3.48 10.49
N THR A 279 -10.50 2.70 10.60
CA THR A 279 -10.31 1.73 11.68
C THR A 279 -10.27 2.42 13.05
N LEU A 280 -9.53 3.54 13.18
CA LEU A 280 -9.48 4.34 14.40
C LEU A 280 -10.86 4.89 14.81
N ILE A 281 -11.63 5.40 13.84
CA ILE A 281 -12.97 5.96 14.09
C ILE A 281 -13.92 4.85 14.57
N MET A 282 -13.95 3.71 13.88
CA MET A 282 -14.82 2.58 14.24
C MET A 282 -14.46 2.03 15.62
N HIS A 283 -13.16 1.88 15.91
CA HIS A 283 -12.70 1.43 17.21
C HIS A 283 -13.06 2.40 18.35
N ALA A 284 -12.95 3.71 18.14
CA ALA A 284 -13.35 4.70 19.14
C ALA A 284 -14.86 4.58 19.51
N GLY A 285 -15.71 4.12 18.58
CA GLY A 285 -17.12 3.86 18.84
C GLY A 285 -17.40 2.60 19.66
N GLU A 286 -16.63 1.54 19.45
CA GLU A 286 -16.72 0.30 20.25
C GLU A 286 -16.24 0.55 21.69
N SER A 287 -15.12 1.25 21.86
CA SER A 287 -14.55 1.58 23.16
C SER A 287 -15.41 2.54 23.98
N GLY A 288 -16.21 3.40 23.33
CA GLY A 288 -17.17 4.28 23.99
C GLY A 288 -18.40 3.56 24.56
N ALA A 289 -18.76 2.39 24.02
CA ALA A 289 -19.87 1.57 24.53
C ALA A 289 -19.53 0.85 25.85
N ALA A 290 -18.25 0.73 26.20
CA ALA A 290 -17.78 0.08 27.43
C ALA A 290 -17.62 1.04 28.63
N ILE A 291 -17.94 2.34 28.48
CA ILE A 291 -17.69 3.38 29.51
C ILE A 291 -18.99 3.95 30.08
N TRP A 292 -20.11 3.21 30.03
CA TRP A 292 -21.28 3.56 30.83
C TRP A 292 -21.42 2.59 32.01
N PRO A 293 -21.14 3.01 33.26
CA PRO A 293 -21.53 2.25 34.42
C PRO A 293 -23.05 2.41 34.57
N GLY A 294 -23.79 1.36 34.23
CA GLY A 294 -25.11 1.09 34.79
C GLY A 294 -24.97 0.15 35.97
#